data_AF-A0A4Q3A7L8-F1
#
_entry.id   AF-A0A4Q3A7L8-F1
#
_cell.length_a   1.000
_cell.length_b   1.000
_cell.length_c   1.000
_cell.angle_alpha   90.00
_cell.angle_beta   90.00
_cell.angle_gamma   90.00
#
_symmetry.space_group_name_H-M   'P 1'
#
loop_
_entity.id
_entity.type
_entity.pdbx_description
1 polymer ?
#
loop_
_entity_poly.entity_id
_entity_poly.type
_entity_poly.pdbx_seq_one_letter_code
_entity_poly.pdbx_strand_id
1 'polypeptide(L)'
;MPSADTRIIGDVAIAVLDLGSAIARLEGWVTAGEWQAVSFANAHSVNLAARDPAFRTALSTMLVLNDGIGVDLASKLLHSAP
;
A
#
# COMPACT_ATOMS: atom_id res chain seq x y z
N MET A 1 18.10 -5.27 1.08
CA MET A 1 17.09 -6.21 1.61
C MET A 1 15.86 -6.10 0.72
N PRO A 2 15.23 -7.19 0.27
CA PRO A 2 13.99 -7.07 -0.46
C PRO A 2 12.92 -6.52 0.49
N SER A 3 12.34 -5.39 0.08
CA SER A 3 11.32 -4.60 0.78
C SER A 3 10.04 -5.42 0.94
N ALA A 4 9.33 -5.22 2.06
CA ALA A 4 7.98 -5.73 2.36
C ALA A 4 7.15 -6.08 1.11
N ASP A 5 6.64 -7.32 1.07
CA ASP A 5 5.86 -7.86 -0.04
C ASP A 5 4.79 -6.87 -0.48
N THR A 6 4.95 -6.31 -1.67
CA THR A 6 4.03 -5.30 -2.21
C THR A 6 3.19 -5.96 -3.31
N ARG A 7 1.87 -5.78 -3.27
CA ARG A 7 0.96 -6.24 -4.31
C ARG A 7 0.53 -5.07 -5.19
N ILE A 8 0.60 -5.25 -6.50
CA ILE A 8 0.09 -4.27 -7.46
C ILE A 8 -1.40 -4.52 -7.66
N ILE A 9 -2.23 -3.53 -7.31
CA ILE A 9 -3.68 -3.54 -7.56
C ILE A 9 -3.99 -2.37 -8.49
N GLY A 10 -4.37 -2.68 -9.73
CA GLY A 10 -4.41 -1.68 -10.81
C GLY A 10 -3.01 -1.14 -11.08
N ASP A 11 -2.82 0.17 -10.92
CA ASP A 11 -1.53 0.86 -11.06
C ASP A 11 -0.92 1.29 -9.70
N VAL A 12 -1.46 0.78 -8.58
CA VAL A 12 -1.05 1.17 -7.23
C VAL A 12 -0.32 0.02 -6.55
N ALA A 13 0.87 0.31 -6.01
CA ALA A 13 1.67 -0.61 -5.24
C ALA A 13 1.25 -0.55 -3.77
N ILE A 14 0.63 -1.60 -3.25
CA ILE A 14 0.09 -1.67 -1.88
C ILE A 14 0.93 -2.64 -1.05
N ALA A 15 1.43 -2.17 0.10
CA ALA A 15 2.21 -2.99 1.01
C ALA A 15 1.33 -4.07 1.67
N VAL A 16 1.84 -5.31 1.68
CA VAL A 16 1.25 -6.43 2.41
C VAL A 16 1.96 -6.54 3.75
N LEU A 17 1.37 -5.93 4.76
CA LEU A 17 1.88 -5.93 6.13
C LEU A 17 0.77 -6.36 7.07
N ASP A 18 1.09 -7.22 8.04
CA ASP A 18 0.25 -7.34 9.23
C ASP A 18 0.37 -6.08 10.11
N LEU A 19 -0.53 -5.92 11.08
CA LEU A 19 -0.57 -4.76 11.95
C LEU A 19 0.76 -4.55 12.71
N GLY A 20 1.37 -5.62 13.22
CA GLY A 20 2.63 -5.54 13.97
C GLY A 20 3.78 -5.07 13.07
N SER A 21 3.88 -5.64 11.88
CA SER A 21 4.87 -5.26 10.87
C SER A 21 4.67 -3.81 10.39
N ALA A 22 3.43 -3.36 10.25
CA ALA A 22 3.12 -1.97 9.92
C ALA A 22 3.55 -1.01 11.02
N ILE A 23 3.16 -1.29 12.28
CA ILE A 23 3.54 -0.46 13.44
C ILE A 23 5.07 -0.40 13.59
N ALA A 24 5.76 -1.54 13.56
CA ALA A 24 7.21 -1.60 13.71
C ALA A 24 7.94 -0.77 12.64
N ARG A 25 7.40 -0.72 11.41
CA ARG A 25 7.95 0.11 10.33
C ARG A 25 7.76 1.59 10.58
N LEU A 26 6.58 2.00 11.06
CA LEU A 26 6.32 3.40 11.42
C LEU A 26 7.19 3.85 12.60
N GLU A 27 7.32 3.01 13.62
CA GLU A 27 8.21 3.25 14.77
C GLU A 27 9.68 3.38 14.35
N GLY A 28 10.12 2.57 13.38
CA GLY A 28 11.45 2.67 12.79
C GLY A 28 11.73 4.05 12.19
N TRP A 29 10.78 4.61 11.44
CA TRP A 29 10.91 5.95 10.87
C TRP A 29 10.91 7.06 11.92
N VAL A 30 10.02 6.95 12.91
CA VAL A 30 9.98 7.91 14.03
C VAL A 30 11.30 7.90 14.80
N THR A 31 11.84 6.72 15.08
CA THR A 31 13.12 6.54 15.79
C THR A 31 14.29 7.08 14.99
N ALA A 32 14.27 6.89 13.66
CA ALA A 32 15.29 7.41 12.76
C ALA A 32 15.16 8.92 12.47
N GLY A 33 14.07 9.56 12.90
CA GLY A 33 13.78 10.96 12.58
C GLY A 33 13.47 11.20 11.10
N GLU A 34 13.02 10.16 10.38
CA GLU A 34 12.71 10.23 8.96
C GLU A 34 11.29 10.74 8.72
N TRP A 35 11.15 11.67 7.77
CA TRP A 35 9.85 12.13 7.28
C TRP A 35 9.43 11.26 6.10
N GLN A 36 8.46 10.38 6.35
CA GLN A 36 7.89 9.50 5.33
C GLN A 36 6.38 9.71 5.24
N ALA A 37 5.84 9.64 4.03
CA ALA A 37 4.40 9.79 3.79
C ALA A 37 3.72 8.41 3.74
N VAL A 38 2.56 8.32 4.39
CA VAL A 38 1.73 7.10 4.44
C VAL A 38 0.37 7.41 3.84
N SER A 39 -0.14 6.49 3.03
CA SER A 39 -1.47 6.55 2.45
C SER A 39 -2.21 5.24 2.65
N PHE A 40 -3.53 5.30 2.59
CA PHE A 40 -4.44 4.17 2.76
C PHE A 40 -5.20 3.96 1.44
N ALA A 41 -4.97 2.83 0.78
CA ALA A 41 -5.60 2.52 -0.50
C ALA A 41 -6.82 1.61 -0.32
N ASN A 42 -7.97 2.19 -0.64
CA ASN A 42 -9.22 1.48 -0.90
C ASN A 42 -9.48 1.41 -2.42
N ALA A 43 -10.57 0.74 -2.82
CA ALA A 43 -10.97 0.60 -4.22
C ALA A 43 -11.17 1.96 -4.93
N HIS A 44 -11.68 2.98 -4.22
CA HIS A 44 -11.83 4.31 -4.81
C HIS A 44 -10.48 4.93 -5.15
N SER A 45 -9.49 4.79 -4.26
CA SER A 45 -8.14 5.30 -4.45
C SER A 45 -7.46 4.65 -5.67
N VAL A 46 -7.62 3.34 -5.85
CA VAL A 46 -7.12 2.61 -7.03
C VAL A 46 -7.77 3.13 -8.31
N ASN A 47 -9.10 3.30 -8.30
CA ASN A 47 -9.84 3.82 -9.46
C ASN A 47 -9.46 5.27 -9.80
N LEU A 48 -9.19 6.09 -8.79
CA LEU A 48 -8.71 7.45 -8.97
C LEU A 48 -7.31 7.46 -9.59
N ALA A 49 -6.38 6.64 -9.09
CA ALA A 49 -5.02 6.53 -9.63
C ALA A 49 -4.98 6.06 -11.09
N ALA A 50 -5.95 5.23 -11.50
CA ALA A 50 -6.10 4.82 -12.90
C ALA A 50 -6.45 6.01 -13.83
N ARG A 51 -7.17 7.02 -13.32
CA ARG A 51 -7.67 8.17 -14.10
C ARG A 51 -6.84 9.45 -13.91
N ASP A 52 -6.10 9.54 -12.81
CA ASP A 52 -5.27 10.69 -12.45
C ASP A 52 -3.79 10.26 -12.32
N PRO A 53 -2.97 10.53 -13.34
CA PRO A 53 -1.54 10.23 -13.31
C PRO A 53 -0.79 10.97 -12.21
N ALA A 54 -1.18 12.20 -11.85
CA ALA A 54 -0.50 12.97 -10.81
C ALA A 54 -0.75 12.34 -9.43
N PHE A 55 -1.98 11.91 -9.18
CA PHE A 55 -2.33 11.16 -7.96
C PHE A 55 -1.55 9.83 -7.87
N ARG A 56 -1.44 9.10 -8.99
CA ARG A 56 -0.63 7.88 -9.07
C ARG A 56 0.84 8.13 -8.77
N THR A 57 1.43 9.18 -9.34
CA THR A 57 2.81 9.57 -9.06
C THR A 57 3.00 9.90 -7.58
N ALA A 58 2.07 10.62 -6.96
CA ALA A 58 2.12 10.90 -5.53
C ALA A 58 2.08 9.61 -4.69
N LEU A 59 1.21 8.64 -5.02
CA LEU A 59 1.16 7.36 -4.31
C LEU A 59 2.45 6.55 -4.44
N SER A 60 3.15 6.65 -5.57
CA SER A 60 4.41 5.91 -5.81
C SER A 60 5.56 6.32 -4.88
N THR A 61 5.46 7.47 -4.21
CA THR A 61 6.46 7.96 -3.25
C THR A 61 6.05 7.73 -1.79
N MET A 62 4.95 7.03 -1.54
CA MET A 62 4.39 6.81 -0.20
C MET A 62 4.40 5.33 0.17
N LEU A 63 4.39 5.03 1.47
CA LEU A 63 3.94 3.72 1.92
C LEU A 63 2.42 3.66 1.83
N VAL A 64 1.92 2.83 0.92
CA VAL A 64 0.49 2.62 0.73
C VAL A 64 0.07 1.36 1.48
N LEU A 65 -0.75 1.53 2.50
CA LEU A 65 -1.35 0.44 3.29
C LEU A 65 -2.73 0.09 2.72
N ASN A 66 -3.19 -1.14 2.94
CA ASN A 66 -4.54 -1.52 2.56
C ASN A 66 -5.57 -0.85 3.48
N ASP A 67 -6.64 -0.30 2.89
CA ASP A 67 -7.80 0.24 3.61
C ASP A 67 -9.00 -0.69 3.42
N GLY A 68 -9.15 -1.63 4.35
CA GLY A 68 -10.21 -2.64 4.35
C GLY A 68 -9.88 -3.94 3.60
N ILE A 69 -10.91 -4.79 3.44
CA ILE A 69 -10.81 -6.14 2.84
C ILE A 69 -10.63 -6.15 1.31
N GLY A 70 -10.62 -4.97 0.67
CA GLY A 70 -10.58 -4.85 -0.79
C GLY A 70 -9.31 -5.44 -1.42
N VAL A 71 -8.18 -5.33 -0.72
CA VAL A 71 -6.90 -5.93 -1.14
C VAL A 71 -6.93 -7.45 -0.96
N ASP A 72 -7.53 -7.95 0.12
CA ASP A 72 -7.71 -9.40 0.32
C ASP A 72 -8.63 -9.99 -0.75
N LEU A 73 -9.71 -9.29 -1.10
CA LEU A 73 -10.64 -9.71 -2.14
C LEU A 73 -10.01 -9.66 -3.54
N ALA A 74 -9.30 -8.57 -3.87
CA ALA A 74 -8.59 -8.44 -5.14
C ALA A 74 -7.43 -9.45 -5.25
N SER A 75 -6.70 -9.69 -4.17
CA SER A 75 -5.68 -10.73 -4.08
C SER A 75 -6.27 -12.13 -4.30
N LYS A 76 -7.40 -12.44 -3.65
CA LYS A 76 -8.11 -13.72 -3.84
C LYS A 76 -8.63 -13.90 -5.28
N LEU A 77 -9.12 -12.84 -5.90
CA LEU A 77 -9.61 -12.86 -7.28
C LEU A 77 -8.48 -12.94 -8.33
N LEU A 78 -7.35 -12.27 -8.09
CA LEU A 78 -6.23 -12.18 -9.04
C LEU A 78 -5.20 -13.31 -8.88
N HIS A 79 -5.12 -13.97 -7.72
CA HIS A 79 -4.06 -14.95 -7.42
C HIS A 79 -4.55 -16.33 -6.95
N SER A 80 -5.86 -16.59 -6.90
CA SER A 80 -6.47 -17.92 -6.70
C SER A 80 -5.81 -18.81 -5.61
N ALA A 81 -5.72 -18.36 -4.36
CA ALA A 81 -5.54 -19.22 -3.17
C ALA A 81 -5.82 -18.44 -1.87
N PRO A 82 -6.34 -19.10 -0.81
CA PRO A 82 -6.98 -18.49 0.36
C PRO A 82 -6.10 -17.58 1.24
#